data_AF-X0T4Q5-F1
#
_entry.id   AF-X0T4Q5-F1
#
_cell.length_a   1.000
_cell.length_b   1.000
_cell.length_c   1.000
_cell.angle_alpha   90.00
_cell.angle_beta   90.00
_cell.angle_gamma   90.00
#
_symmetry.space_group_name_H-M   'P 1'
#
loop_
_entity.id
_entity.type
_entity.pdbx_description
1 polymer ?
#
loop_
_entity_poly.entity_id
_entity_poly.type
_entity_poly.pdbx_seq_one_letter_code
_entity_poly.pdbx_strand_id
1 'polypeptide(L)'
;MIIGLTGTLGAGKGIIAKFLKKQGFVYLSLSDELREIVKEKKIELTRRNLQDLGNQLREEQGVGVLAKLVREKIENQEYIQAIVDGIRNPAEIIELRKIKDFFLVSVDAPIEIRFKRIAERDRESDPKNWE
;
A
#
# COMPACT_ATOMS: atom_id res chain seq x y z
N MET A 1 14.27 -2.72 -10.35
CA MET A 1 13.44 -3.80 -9.76
C MET A 1 12.46 -3.20 -8.77
N ILE A 2 11.17 -3.28 -9.07
CA ILE A 2 10.08 -2.74 -8.25
C ILE A 2 9.21 -3.91 -7.78
N ILE A 3 8.92 -3.99 -6.49
CA ILE A 3 8.16 -5.09 -5.89
C ILE A 3 6.85 -4.56 -5.33
N GLY A 4 5.73 -4.91 -5.95
CA GLY A 4 4.40 -4.70 -5.42
C GLY A 4 4.02 -5.80 -4.42
N LEU A 5 3.50 -5.43 -3.25
CA LEU A 5 3.01 -6.36 -2.24
C LEU A 5 1.49 -6.34 -2.16
N THR A 6 0.88 -7.52 -2.26
CA THR A 6 -0.55 -7.74 -2.00
C THR A 6 -0.77 -8.99 -1.15
N GLY A 7 -1.97 -9.13 -0.61
CA GLY A 7 -2.32 -10.21 0.31
C GLY A 7 -3.29 -9.78 1.40
N THR A 8 -3.82 -10.75 2.12
CA THR A 8 -4.81 -10.54 3.19
C THR A 8 -4.20 -9.87 4.43
N LEU A 9 -5.04 -9.30 5.30
CA LEU A 9 -4.62 -8.78 6.60
C LEU A 9 -4.02 -9.93 7.43
N GLY A 10 -2.91 -9.67 8.13
CA GLY A 10 -2.19 -10.69 8.92
C GLY A 10 -1.33 -11.68 8.11
N ALA A 11 -1.31 -11.59 6.78
CA ALA A 11 -0.57 -12.54 5.93
C ALA A 11 0.95 -12.51 6.11
N GLY A 12 1.52 -11.36 6.50
CA GLY A 12 2.96 -11.20 6.74
C GLY A 12 3.70 -10.29 5.76
N LYS A 13 2.98 -9.59 4.85
CA LYS A 13 3.56 -8.59 3.92
C LYS A 13 4.52 -7.60 4.58
N GLY A 14 4.17 -7.13 5.78
CA GLY A 14 5.01 -6.18 6.53
C GLY A 14 6.39 -6.73 6.90
N ILE A 15 6.54 -8.06 7.05
CA ILE A 15 7.85 -8.70 7.28
C ILE A 15 8.69 -8.64 6.01
N ILE A 16 8.10 -8.94 4.85
CA ILE A 16 8.78 -8.83 3.55
C ILE A 16 9.21 -7.39 3.31
N ALA A 17 8.32 -6.42 3.52
CA ALA A 17 8.65 -5.01 3.38
C ALA A 17 9.81 -4.61 4.32
N LYS A 18 9.76 -5.02 5.61
CA LYS A 18 10.82 -4.72 6.57
C LYS A 18 12.16 -5.35 6.17
N PHE A 19 12.15 -6.57 5.65
CA PHE A 19 13.34 -7.24 5.15
C PHE A 19 13.94 -6.51 3.94
N LEU A 20 13.14 -6.23 2.91
CA LEU A 20 13.59 -5.55 1.70
C LEU A 20 14.09 -4.12 1.99
N LYS A 21 13.46 -3.39 2.91
CA LYS A 21 13.96 -2.09 3.38
C LYS A 21 15.38 -2.18 3.92
N LYS A 22 15.72 -3.24 4.66
CA LYS A 22 17.09 -3.47 5.16
C LYS A 22 18.08 -3.77 4.04
N GLN A 23 17.61 -4.22 2.88
CA GLN A 23 18.41 -4.46 1.68
C GLN A 23 18.54 -3.21 0.78
N GLY A 24 18.04 -2.05 1.22
CA GLY A 24 18.17 -0.79 0.49
C GLY A 24 16.98 -0.42 -0.39
N PHE A 25 15.87 -1.17 -0.33
CA PHE A 25 14.67 -0.81 -1.09
C PHE A 25 13.99 0.41 -0.48
N VAL A 26 13.62 1.35 -1.34
CA VAL A 26 12.73 2.45 -0.96
C VAL A 26 11.35 1.89 -0.69
N TYR A 27 10.76 2.24 0.46
CA TYR A 27 9.41 1.80 0.80
C TYR A 27 8.41 2.90 0.45
N LEU A 28 7.44 2.55 -0.39
CA LEU A 28 6.31 3.38 -0.75
C LEU A 28 5.03 2.62 -0.42
N SER A 29 3.98 3.34 -0.04
CA SER A 29 2.65 2.75 0.11
C SER A 29 1.59 3.66 -0.50
N LEU A 30 0.56 3.07 -1.10
CA LEU A 30 -0.52 3.85 -1.71
C LEU A 30 -1.24 4.75 -0.69
N SER A 31 -1.24 4.35 0.58
CA SER A 31 -1.83 5.14 1.67
C SER A 31 -0.95 6.30 2.11
N ASP A 32 0.36 6.24 1.93
CA ASP A 32 1.25 7.35 2.28
C ASP A 32 1.09 8.53 1.33
N GLU A 33 0.80 8.28 0.05
CA GLU A 33 0.45 9.35 -0.90
C GLU A 33 -0.78 10.15 -0.45
N LEU A 34 -1.80 9.48 0.10
CA LEU A 34 -2.95 10.18 0.68
C LEU A 34 -2.55 11.06 1.87
N ARG A 35 -1.59 10.60 2.70
CA ARG A 35 -1.11 11.38 3.84
C ARG A 35 -0.30 12.59 3.40
N GLU A 36 0.48 12.46 2.33
CA GLU A 36 1.20 13.58 1.73
C GLU A 36 0.22 14.64 1.21
N ILE A 37 -0.78 14.25 0.43
CA ILE A 37 -1.80 15.17 -0.11
C ILE A 37 -2.59 15.84 1.02
N VAL A 38 -3.01 15.10 2.06
CA VAL A 38 -3.71 15.67 3.23
C VAL A 38 -2.86 16.75 3.91
N LYS A 39 -1.56 16.49 4.09
CA LYS A 39 -0.62 17.46 4.69
C LYS A 39 -0.43 18.69 3.83
N GLU A 40 -0.26 18.52 2.52
CA GLU A 40 -0.13 19.63 1.57
C GLU A 40 -1.37 20.52 1.54
N LYS A 41 -2.56 19.90 1.59
CA LYS A 41 -3.85 20.60 1.67
C LYS A 41 -4.16 21.16 3.06
N LYS A 42 -3.28 20.97 4.05
CA LYS A 42 -3.48 21.37 5.46
C LYS A 42 -4.79 20.83 6.06
N ILE A 43 -5.21 19.65 5.62
CA ILE A 43 -6.37 18.92 6.15
C ILE A 43 -5.93 18.16 7.40
N GLU A 44 -6.80 18.04 8.40
CA GLU A 44 -6.53 17.25 9.59
C GLU A 44 -6.30 15.78 9.25
N LEU A 45 -5.24 15.17 9.78
CA LEU A 45 -4.89 13.78 9.52
C LEU A 45 -5.78 12.82 10.33
N THR A 46 -7.00 12.60 9.86
CA THR A 46 -7.93 11.63 10.43
C THR A 46 -8.18 10.46 9.47
N ARG A 47 -8.58 9.30 10.02
CA ARG A 47 -8.95 8.13 9.20
C ARG A 47 -10.07 8.46 8.21
N ARG A 48 -11.05 9.24 8.65
CA ARG A 48 -12.17 9.70 7.82
C ARG A 48 -11.68 10.55 6.65
N ASN A 49 -10.86 11.57 6.92
CA ASN A 49 -10.35 12.44 5.85
C ASN A 49 -9.50 11.69 4.82
N LEU A 50 -8.72 10.69 5.25
CA LEU A 50 -7.97 9.83 4.33
C LEU A 50 -8.89 8.96 3.46
N GLN A 51 -9.98 8.43 4.03
CA GLN A 51 -10.97 7.65 3.29
C GLN A 51 -11.73 8.51 2.29
N ASP A 52 -12.22 9.67 2.73
CA ASP A 52 -12.98 10.61 1.91
C ASP A 52 -12.13 11.11 0.73
N LEU A 53 -10.89 11.54 0.98
CA LEU A 53 -9.95 11.94 -0.07
C LEU A 53 -9.65 10.78 -1.03
N GLY A 54 -9.42 9.58 -0.48
CA GLY A 54 -9.16 8.40 -1.31
C GLY A 54 -10.34 8.04 -2.21
N ASN A 55 -11.57 8.20 -1.74
CA ASN A 55 -12.78 7.97 -2.53
C ASN A 55 -12.93 9.04 -3.61
N GLN A 56 -12.80 10.32 -3.23
CA GLN A 56 -12.85 11.44 -4.17
C GLN A 56 -11.85 11.25 -5.33
N LEU A 57 -10.59 10.94 -5.05
CA LEU A 57 -9.58 10.74 -6.09
C LEU A 57 -9.96 9.59 -7.04
N ARG A 58 -10.56 8.51 -6.51
CA ARG A 58 -10.99 7.37 -7.33
C ARG A 58 -12.20 7.72 -8.21
N GLU A 59 -13.11 8.55 -7.71
CA GLU A 59 -14.26 9.04 -8.49
C GLU A 59 -13.80 9.96 -9.62
N GLU A 60 -12.87 10.88 -9.34
CA GLU A 60 -12.41 11.88 -10.30
C GLU A 60 -11.43 11.31 -11.34
N GLN A 61 -10.54 10.40 -10.93
CA GLN A 61 -9.37 9.98 -11.74
C GLN A 61 -9.29 8.46 -11.95
N GLY A 62 -10.24 7.71 -11.39
CA GLY A 62 -10.33 6.26 -11.52
C GLY A 62 -9.67 5.50 -10.37
N VAL A 63 -10.09 4.24 -10.22
CA VAL A 63 -9.71 3.34 -9.10
C VAL A 63 -8.21 3.04 -8.98
N GLY A 64 -7.42 3.27 -10.04
CA GLY A 64 -5.96 3.10 -10.06
C GLY A 64 -5.15 4.34 -9.69
N VAL A 65 -5.80 5.48 -9.40
CA VAL A 65 -5.14 6.80 -9.21
C VAL A 65 -3.96 6.77 -8.22
N LEU A 66 -4.09 6.10 -7.08
CA LEU A 66 -3.02 6.09 -6.07
C LEU A 66 -1.79 5.33 -6.56
N ALA A 67 -1.99 4.25 -7.30
CA ALA A 67 -0.91 3.50 -7.93
C ALA A 67 -0.24 4.30 -9.06
N LYS A 68 -1.03 5.08 -9.81
CA LYS A 68 -0.49 6.02 -10.81
C LYS A 68 0.42 7.05 -10.16
N LEU A 69 0.00 7.67 -9.04
CA LEU A 69 0.82 8.63 -8.30
C LEU A 69 2.14 8.01 -7.81
N VAL A 70 2.08 6.82 -7.21
CA VAL A 70 3.29 6.11 -6.78
C VAL A 70 4.20 5.75 -7.95
N ARG A 71 3.63 5.31 -9.08
CA ARG A 71 4.39 5.04 -10.31
C ARG A 71 5.14 6.28 -10.77
N GLU A 72 4.45 7.41 -10.90
CA GLU A 72 5.05 8.68 -11.34
C GLU A 72 6.14 9.14 -10.36
N LYS A 73 5.94 8.93 -9.05
CA LYS A 73 6.97 9.19 -8.03
C LYS A 73 8.21 8.31 -8.20
N ILE A 74 8.04 7.02 -8.49
CA ILE A 74 9.15 6.08 -8.77
C ILE A 74 9.93 6.52 -10.01
N GLU A 75 9.22 6.88 -11.09
CA GLU A 75 9.81 7.33 -12.35
C GLU A 75 10.55 8.66 -12.18
N ASN A 76 9.94 9.65 -11.54
CA ASN A 76 10.52 10.99 -11.35
C ASN A 76 11.72 11.01 -10.40
N GLN A 77 11.73 10.13 -9.39
CA GLN A 77 12.85 10.01 -8.44
C GLN A 77 13.90 8.99 -8.88
N GLU A 78 13.71 8.37 -10.06
CA GLU A 78 14.61 7.37 -10.63
C GLU A 78 14.92 6.21 -9.67
N TYR A 79 13.91 5.78 -8.89
CA TYR A 79 14.12 4.71 -7.92
C TYR A 79 14.41 3.39 -8.62
N ILE A 80 15.64 2.90 -8.45
CA ILE A 80 16.09 1.62 -9.02
C ILE A 80 15.53 0.40 -8.26
N GLN A 81 15.24 0.56 -6.96
CA GLN A 81 14.75 -0.50 -6.08
C GLN A 81 13.69 0.05 -5.12
N ALA A 82 12.44 -0.37 -5.30
CA ALA A 82 11.33 0.08 -4.45
C ALA A 82 10.33 -1.03 -4.14
N ILE A 83 9.64 -0.87 -3.00
CA ILE A 83 8.51 -1.66 -2.57
C ILE A 83 7.27 -0.78 -2.70
N VAL A 84 6.19 -1.32 -3.27
CA VAL A 84 4.87 -0.69 -3.28
C VAL A 84 3.91 -1.54 -2.45
N ASP A 85 3.62 -1.11 -1.22
CA ASP A 85 2.67 -1.79 -0.33
C ASP A 85 1.25 -1.19 -0.43
N GLY A 86 0.27 -1.97 -0.02
CA GLY A 86 -1.12 -1.55 0.06
C GLY A 86 -1.90 -1.68 -1.25
N ILE A 87 -1.47 -2.55 -2.16
CA ILE A 87 -2.20 -2.88 -3.40
C ILE A 87 -3.44 -3.73 -3.05
N ARG A 88 -4.62 -3.22 -3.38
CA ARG A 88 -5.94 -3.75 -3.00
C ARG A 88 -6.86 -4.02 -4.17
N ASN A 89 -6.61 -3.46 -5.36
CA ASN A 89 -7.47 -3.68 -6.51
C ASN A 89 -6.70 -3.91 -7.83
N PRO A 90 -7.33 -4.54 -8.83
CA PRO A 90 -6.67 -4.83 -10.11
C PRO A 90 -6.22 -3.59 -10.90
N ALA A 91 -6.93 -2.46 -10.80
CA ALA A 91 -6.55 -1.25 -11.52
C ALA A 91 -5.23 -0.67 -11.01
N GLU A 92 -4.96 -0.78 -9.70
CA GLU A 92 -3.65 -0.43 -9.14
C GLU A 92 -2.53 -1.30 -9.73
N ILE A 93 -2.79 -2.59 -9.94
CA ILE A 93 -1.82 -3.50 -10.58
C ILE A 93 -1.60 -3.11 -12.04
N ILE A 94 -2.66 -2.75 -12.78
CA ILE A 94 -2.57 -2.29 -14.17
C ILE A 94 -1.68 -1.06 -14.27
N GLU A 95 -1.82 -0.10 -13.36
CA GLU A 95 -0.94 1.08 -13.32
C GLU A 95 0.51 0.70 -13.00
N LEU A 96 0.77 -0.09 -11.95
CA LEU A 96 2.13 -0.44 -11.55
C LEU A 96 2.86 -1.33 -12.57
N ARG A 97 2.15 -2.16 -13.32
CA ARG A 97 2.71 -2.98 -14.40
C ARG A 97 3.29 -2.18 -15.56
N LYS A 98 3.00 -0.87 -15.64
CA LYS A 98 3.64 0.02 -16.62
C LYS A 98 5.10 0.30 -16.28
N ILE A 99 5.53 0.04 -15.04
CA ILE A 99 6.93 0.20 -14.62
C ILE A 99 7.76 -0.98 -15.14
N LYS A 100 8.93 -0.69 -15.72
CA LYS A 100 9.91 -1.71 -16.10
C LYS A 100 10.45 -2.46 -14.86
N ASP A 101 10.67 -3.76 -14.97
CA ASP A 101 11.09 -4.65 -13.87
C ASP A 101 10.15 -4.63 -12.66
N PHE A 102 8.83 -4.56 -12.89
CA PHE A 102 7.83 -4.70 -11.85
C PHE A 102 7.47 -6.17 -11.58
N PHE A 103 7.50 -6.55 -10.30
CA PHE A 103 7.10 -7.87 -9.80
C PHE A 103 5.97 -7.72 -8.78
N LEU A 104 4.90 -8.50 -8.93
CA LEU A 104 3.82 -8.56 -7.94
C LEU A 104 4.01 -9.82 -7.08
N VAL A 105 4.12 -9.61 -5.77
CA VAL A 105 4.22 -10.69 -4.77
C VAL A 105 2.93 -10.71 -3.96
N SER A 106 2.18 -11.81 -4.09
CA SER A 106 1.03 -12.10 -3.22
C SER A 106 1.51 -12.91 -2.02
N VAL A 107 1.16 -12.45 -0.83
CA VAL A 107 1.50 -13.13 0.44
C VAL A 107 0.21 -13.65 1.05
N ASP A 108 0.21 -14.93 1.38
CA ASP A 108 -0.93 -15.56 2.04
C ASP A 108 -0.50 -16.40 3.25
N ALA A 109 -1.47 -16.65 4.13
CA ALA A 109 -1.33 -17.53 5.28
C ALA A 109 -2.73 -18.04 5.70
N PRO A 110 -2.80 -19.24 6.32
CA PRO A 110 -4.04 -19.77 6.88
C PRO A 110 -4.77 -18.74 7.75
N ILE A 111 -6.10 -18.69 7.64
CA ILE A 111 -6.93 -17.65 8.29
C ILE A 111 -6.75 -17.63 9.81
N GLU A 112 -6.61 -18.79 10.43
CA GLU A 112 -6.40 -18.97 11.87
C GLU A 112 -5.08 -18.31 12.32
N ILE A 113 -4.03 -18.48 11.52
CA ILE A 113 -2.72 -17.87 11.76
C ILE A 113 -2.80 -16.36 11.58
N ARG A 114 -3.49 -15.88 10.53
CA ARG A 114 -3.66 -14.44 10.28
C ARG A 114 -4.43 -13.77 11.41
N PHE A 115 -5.53 -14.38 11.86
CA PHE A 115 -6.33 -13.87 12.96
C PHE A 115 -5.52 -13.78 14.25
N LYS A 116 -4.80 -14.85 14.62
CA LYS A 116 -3.91 -14.86 15.78
C LYS A 116 -2.90 -13.70 15.73
N ARG A 117 -2.24 -13.50 14.59
CA ARG A 117 -1.28 -12.39 14.40
C ARG A 117 -1.92 -11.01 14.52
N ILE A 118 -3.14 -10.85 14.03
CA ILE A 118 -3.86 -9.57 14.10
C ILE A 118 -4.24 -9.29 15.56
N ALA A 119 -4.81 -10.27 16.27
CA ALA A 119 -5.19 -10.16 17.67
C ALA A 119 -3.98 -9.84 18.57
N GLU A 120 -2.84 -10.49 18.34
CA GLU A 120 -1.59 -10.22 19.08
C GLU A 120 -0.99 -8.82 18.77
N ARG A 121 -1.25 -8.28 17.57
CA ARG A 121 -0.71 -6.98 17.14
C ARG A 121 -1.47 -5.80 17.72
N ASP A 122 -2.75 -5.96 17.98
CA ASP A 122 -3.68 -5.00 18.63
C ASP A 122 -3.48 -3.53 18.19
N ARG A 123 -3.42 -3.28 16.88
CA ARG A 123 -3.41 -1.90 16.38
C ARG A 123 -4.81 -1.33 16.41
N GLU A 124 -4.91 -0.01 16.57
CA GLU A 124 -6.18 0.73 16.49
C GLU A 124 -6.98 0.44 15.19
N SER A 125 -6.27 0.19 14.09
CA SER A 125 -6.88 -0.13 12.79
C SER A 125 -7.30 -1.59 12.60
N ASP A 126 -6.96 -2.47 13.55
CA ASP A 126 -7.14 -3.91 13.39
C ASP A 126 -8.58 -4.34 13.71
N PRO A 127 -9.13 -5.31 12.97
CA PRO A 127 -10.43 -5.87 13.29
C PRO A 127 -10.37 -6.53 14.67
N LYS A 128 -11.31 -6.16 15.55
CA LYS A 128 -11.44 -6.73 16.90
C LYS A 128 -12.27 -8.01 16.92
N ASN A 129 -12.97 -8.28 15.84
CA ASN A 129 -13.93 -9.36 15.70
C ASN A 129 -13.50 -10.27 14.54
N TRP A 130 -14.00 -11.50 14.53
CA TRP A 130 -13.67 -12.53 13.54
C TRP A 130 -14.27 -12.27 12.13
N GLU A 131 -15.28 -11.39 12.05
CA GLU A 131 -16.00 -11.04 10.80
C GLU A 131 -15.23 -10.07 9.89
#